data_AF-A0A2V9LY19-F1
#
_entry.id   AF-A0A2V9LY19-F1
#
_cell.length_a   1.000
_cell.length_b   1.000
_cell.length_c   1.000
_cell.angle_alpha   90.00
_cell.angle_beta   90.00
_cell.angle_gamma   90.00
#
_symmetry.space_group_name_H-M   'P 1'
#
loop_
_entity.id
_entity.type
_entity.pdbx_description
1 polymer ?
#
loop_
_entity_poly.entity_id
_entity_poly.type
_entity_poly.pdbx_seq_one_letter_code
_entity_poly.pdbx_strand_id
1 'polypeptide(L)'
;MPTPRALYQFLDHAARIYPEHVAVEEAGKGTISYRNLAALSDRLRDRLYYMGVRPGDRVGIYLSKSIDAVAAIFGILKSGAAYVPVDPTAPVSRNAYILNNCSVRVAIIERRFEAAFRAETDLLGAMPALLLLEGTGSGLPLQAALRPGEESRDIPGTETKVGSLDDLAYILYTSGSTGKPKGVMLTQKNALSFVDWCSEVFEPHDRDRFSSHAPFHFDLSILDIFLSLKHGATLVLIGVDIGKEPSLLAPVISERRISVWYSAPSILSLLAEYGNLDRYNYSSLRLVLFA
;
A
#
# COMPACT_ATOMS: atom_id res chain seq x y z
N MET A 1 -16.15 18.38 -7.06
CA MET A 1 -16.52 16.95 -6.94
C MET A 1 -17.10 16.69 -5.57
N PRO A 2 -17.98 15.69 -5.39
CA PRO A 2 -18.42 15.33 -4.05
C PRO A 2 -17.22 14.96 -3.18
N THR A 3 -17.23 15.42 -1.92
CA THR A 3 -16.17 15.13 -0.95
C THR A 3 -15.98 13.62 -0.80
N PRO A 4 -14.76 13.09 -0.99
CA PRO A 4 -14.50 11.67 -0.78
C PRO A 4 -14.90 11.23 0.62
N ARG A 5 -15.56 10.07 0.70
CA ARG A 5 -15.95 9.42 1.95
C ARG A 5 -15.14 8.15 2.23
N ALA A 6 -14.29 7.74 1.30
CA ALA A 6 -13.37 6.62 1.47
C ALA A 6 -12.10 6.79 0.63
N LEU A 7 -10.97 6.30 1.14
CA LEU A 7 -9.65 6.41 0.49
C LEU A 7 -9.60 5.82 -0.92
N TYR A 8 -10.34 4.73 -1.18
CA TYR A 8 -10.32 4.10 -2.51
C TYR A 8 -10.85 5.03 -3.61
N GLN A 9 -11.67 6.02 -3.24
CA GLN A 9 -12.24 6.97 -4.18
C GLN A 9 -11.17 7.89 -4.78
N PHE A 10 -9.99 8.04 -4.15
CA PHE A 10 -8.85 8.75 -4.74
C PHE A 10 -8.35 8.07 -6.01
N LEU A 11 -8.27 6.73 -6.01
CA LEU A 11 -7.90 5.97 -7.20
C LEU A 11 -8.99 6.05 -8.28
N ASP A 12 -10.27 6.01 -7.90
CA ASP A 12 -11.38 5.90 -8.87
C ASP A 12 -11.70 7.15 -9.72
N HIS A 13 -11.92 8.37 -9.21
CA HIS A 13 -10.83 9.21 -8.77
C HIS A 13 -9.97 9.60 -9.97
N ALA A 14 -8.66 9.52 -9.75
CA ALA A 14 -7.65 9.73 -10.75
C ALA A 14 -7.78 8.82 -11.98
N ALA A 15 -8.33 7.60 -11.87
CA ALA A 15 -8.55 6.73 -13.03
C ALA A 15 -9.57 7.27 -14.04
N ARG A 16 -10.50 8.13 -13.62
CA ARG A 16 -11.42 8.83 -14.54
C ARG A 16 -10.78 10.03 -15.23
N ILE A 17 -9.88 10.75 -14.54
CA ILE A 17 -9.29 12.00 -15.05
C ILE A 17 -7.98 11.76 -15.79
N TYR A 18 -7.16 10.84 -15.28
CA TYR A 18 -5.81 10.53 -15.74
C TYR A 18 -5.64 9.03 -16.06
N PRO A 19 -6.54 8.40 -16.85
CA PRO A 19 -6.56 6.94 -17.02
C PRO A 19 -5.24 6.33 -17.51
N GLU A 20 -4.51 7.07 -18.35
CA GLU A 20 -3.23 6.64 -18.94
C GLU A 20 -1.98 7.13 -18.19
N HIS A 21 -2.14 8.01 -17.20
CA HIS A 21 -0.97 8.41 -16.39
C HIS A 21 -0.44 7.20 -15.62
N VAL A 22 0.88 7.18 -15.42
CA VAL A 22 1.54 6.18 -14.58
C VAL A 22 1.15 6.44 -13.13
N ALA A 23 0.39 5.51 -12.54
CA ALA A 23 0.00 5.57 -11.14
C ALA A 23 1.14 5.08 -10.23
N VAL A 24 1.73 3.94 -10.58
CA VAL A 24 2.80 3.32 -9.79
C VAL A 24 3.93 2.85 -10.70
N GLU A 25 5.16 3.13 -10.30
CA GLU A 25 6.38 2.65 -10.92
C GLU A 25 7.18 1.80 -9.94
N GLU A 26 7.60 0.62 -10.40
CA GLU A 26 8.47 -0.30 -9.67
C GLU A 26 9.75 -0.50 -10.50
N ALA A 27 10.85 0.09 -10.03
CA ALA A 27 12.12 0.07 -10.76
C ALA A 27 12.55 -1.36 -11.11
N GLY A 28 12.86 -1.59 -12.39
CA GLY A 28 13.25 -2.90 -12.91
C GLY A 28 12.11 -3.91 -13.11
N LYS A 29 10.88 -3.61 -12.66
CA LYS A 29 9.71 -4.50 -12.85
C LYS A 29 8.61 -3.90 -13.72
N GLY A 30 8.53 -2.58 -13.83
CA GLY A 30 7.63 -1.89 -14.77
C GLY A 30 6.74 -0.85 -14.11
N THR A 31 5.67 -0.51 -14.81
CA THR A 31 4.70 0.52 -14.41
C THR A 31 3.28 0.03 -14.58
N ILE A 32 2.34 0.66 -13.87
CA ILE A 32 0.91 0.45 -14.07
C ILE A 32 0.21 1.81 -14.19
N SER A 33 -0.72 1.93 -15.13
CA SER A 33 -1.55 3.13 -15.28
C SER A 33 -2.66 3.18 -14.25
N TYR A 34 -3.25 4.36 -14.04
CA TYR A 34 -4.40 4.50 -13.14
C TYR A 34 -5.58 3.62 -13.53
N ARG A 35 -5.92 3.53 -14.83
CA ARG A 35 -7.00 2.64 -15.30
C ARG A 35 -6.72 1.18 -14.93
N ASN A 36 -5.50 0.71 -15.19
CA ASN A 36 -5.16 -0.70 -14.97
C ASN A 36 -5.06 -1.03 -13.48
N LEU A 37 -4.57 -0.10 -12.66
CA LEU A 37 -4.55 -0.24 -11.21
C LEU A 37 -5.96 -0.30 -10.64
N ALA A 38 -6.85 0.61 -11.06
CA ALA A 38 -8.24 0.63 -10.63
C ALA A 38 -8.97 -0.68 -10.97
N ALA A 39 -8.80 -1.16 -12.20
CA ALA A 39 -9.39 -2.42 -12.67
C ALA A 39 -8.84 -3.65 -11.93
N LEU A 40 -7.53 -3.69 -11.65
CA LEU A 40 -6.92 -4.77 -10.86
C LEU A 40 -7.45 -4.77 -9.42
N SER A 41 -7.59 -3.60 -8.82
CA SER A 41 -8.19 -3.45 -7.48
C SER A 41 -9.67 -3.81 -7.45
N ASP A 42 -10.45 -3.52 -8.49
CA ASP A 42 -11.86 -3.95 -8.60
C ASP A 42 -11.97 -5.48 -8.64
N ARG A 43 -11.13 -6.14 -9.43
CA ARG A 43 -11.10 -7.61 -9.49
C ARG A 43 -10.71 -8.23 -8.15
N LEU A 44 -9.75 -7.62 -7.44
CA LEU A 44 -9.43 -8.07 -6.08
C LEU A 44 -10.60 -7.87 -5.11
N ARG A 45 -11.30 -6.73 -5.14
CA ARG A 45 -12.52 -6.52 -4.33
C ARG A 45 -13.50 -7.67 -4.54
N ASP A 46 -13.77 -8.01 -5.80
CA ASP A 46 -14.72 -9.06 -6.15
C ASP A 46 -14.24 -10.43 -5.66
N ARG A 47 -12.95 -10.72 -5.82
CA ARG A 47 -12.34 -11.93 -5.25
C ARG A 47 -12.51 -12.00 -3.73
N LEU A 48 -12.23 -10.91 -3.02
CA LEU A 48 -12.38 -10.86 -1.57
C LEU A 48 -13.85 -11.10 -1.14
N TYR A 49 -14.81 -10.57 -1.89
CA TYR A 49 -16.23 -10.82 -1.65
C TYR A 49 -16.57 -12.32 -1.73
N TYR A 50 -16.09 -13.02 -2.76
CA TYR A 50 -16.27 -14.48 -2.91
C TYR A 50 -15.49 -15.30 -1.88
N MET A 51 -14.37 -14.77 -1.37
CA MET A 51 -13.66 -15.33 -0.21
C MET A 51 -14.37 -15.05 1.13
N GLY A 52 -15.53 -14.38 1.10
CA GLY A 52 -16.36 -14.15 2.27
C GLY A 52 -15.93 -12.94 3.11
N VAL A 53 -15.17 -12.01 2.54
CA VAL A 53 -14.86 -10.71 3.15
C VAL A 53 -16.08 -9.81 3.07
N ARG A 54 -16.38 -9.10 4.16
CA ARG A 54 -17.47 -8.13 4.28
C ARG A 54 -16.94 -6.80 4.82
N PRO A 55 -17.69 -5.68 4.67
CA PRO A 55 -17.31 -4.42 5.28
C PRO A 55 -17.02 -4.55 6.78
N GLY A 56 -15.92 -3.94 7.25
CA GLY A 56 -15.44 -4.05 8.63
C GLY A 56 -14.53 -5.25 8.93
N ASP A 57 -14.40 -6.22 8.02
CA ASP A 57 -13.40 -7.29 8.15
C ASP A 57 -11.97 -6.75 8.01
N ARG A 58 -10.99 -7.55 8.44
CA ARG A 58 -9.57 -7.24 8.30
C ARG A 58 -8.91 -8.19 7.32
N VAL A 59 -8.18 -7.63 6.36
CA VAL A 59 -7.40 -8.39 5.37
C VAL A 59 -5.92 -8.13 5.60
N GLY A 60 -5.16 -9.21 5.87
CA GLY A 60 -3.72 -9.14 6.08
C GLY A 60 -2.97 -9.01 4.75
N ILE A 61 -1.97 -8.14 4.70
CA ILE A 61 -1.06 -8.01 3.55
C ILE A 61 0.32 -8.54 3.97
N TYR A 62 0.69 -9.69 3.41
CA TYR A 62 2.00 -10.35 3.51
C TYR A 62 2.69 -10.31 2.15
N LEU A 63 2.77 -9.10 1.59
CA LEU A 63 3.35 -8.85 0.28
C LEU A 63 4.56 -7.95 0.44
N SER A 64 5.55 -8.19 -0.40
CA SER A 64 6.62 -7.23 -0.63
C SER A 64 6.06 -5.94 -1.22
N LYS A 65 6.70 -4.81 -0.92
CA LYS A 65 6.39 -3.54 -1.57
C LYS A 65 6.50 -3.73 -3.09
N SER A 66 5.37 -3.57 -3.77
CA SER A 66 5.20 -3.86 -5.20
C SER A 66 3.93 -3.22 -5.71
N ILE A 67 3.77 -3.18 -7.04
CA ILE A 67 2.50 -2.79 -7.67
C ILE A 67 1.33 -3.65 -7.18
N ASP A 68 1.56 -4.96 -7.02
CA ASP A 68 0.57 -5.92 -6.50
C ASP A 68 0.10 -5.55 -5.10
N ALA A 69 1.01 -5.11 -4.23
CA ALA A 69 0.67 -4.68 -2.87
C ALA A 69 -0.15 -3.36 -2.87
N VAL A 70 0.15 -2.42 -3.76
CA VAL A 70 -0.67 -1.20 -3.91
C VAL A 70 -2.06 -1.55 -4.43
N ALA A 71 -2.15 -2.38 -5.47
CA ALA A 71 -3.41 -2.88 -5.98
C ALA A 71 -4.22 -3.61 -4.89
N ALA A 72 -3.51 -4.35 -4.02
CA ALA A 72 -4.08 -5.05 -2.88
C ALA A 72 -4.73 -4.11 -1.86
N ILE A 73 -4.01 -3.06 -1.46
CA ILE A 73 -4.52 -2.02 -0.54
C ILE A 73 -5.84 -1.45 -1.07
N PHE A 74 -5.88 -1.04 -2.33
CA PHE A 74 -7.08 -0.45 -2.91
C PHE A 74 -8.22 -1.46 -3.10
N GLY A 75 -7.94 -2.71 -3.47
CA GLY A 75 -8.98 -3.73 -3.57
C GLY A 75 -9.61 -4.08 -2.21
N ILE A 76 -8.80 -4.10 -1.14
CA ILE A 76 -9.29 -4.27 0.24
C ILE A 76 -10.19 -3.09 0.64
N LEU A 77 -9.74 -1.86 0.42
CA LEU A 77 -10.52 -0.66 0.74
C LEU A 77 -11.84 -0.61 -0.06
N LYS A 78 -11.81 -0.99 -1.34
CA LYS A 78 -13.00 -1.12 -2.19
C LYS A 78 -13.98 -2.19 -1.69
N SER A 79 -13.53 -3.18 -0.91
CA SER A 79 -14.42 -4.17 -0.29
C SER A 79 -15.08 -3.68 1.02
N GLY A 80 -14.71 -2.48 1.49
CA GLY A 80 -15.11 -1.94 2.78
C GLY A 80 -14.38 -2.57 3.97
N ALA A 81 -13.39 -3.42 3.72
CA ALA A 81 -12.53 -4.00 4.73
C ALA A 81 -11.33 -3.09 5.03
N ALA A 82 -10.74 -3.28 6.21
CA ALA A 82 -9.51 -2.60 6.60
C ALA A 82 -8.30 -3.48 6.25
N TYR A 83 -7.25 -2.88 5.71
CA TYR A 83 -6.00 -3.61 5.45
C TYR A 83 -5.09 -3.60 6.69
N VAL A 84 -4.39 -4.71 6.90
CA VAL A 84 -3.43 -4.90 7.99
C VAL A 84 -2.08 -5.27 7.37
N PRO A 85 -1.18 -4.31 7.12
CA PRO A 85 0.14 -4.61 6.60
C PRO A 85 0.99 -5.28 7.67
N VAL A 86 1.50 -6.46 7.37
CA VAL A 86 2.37 -7.23 8.27
C VAL A 86 3.74 -7.35 7.64
N ASP A 87 4.79 -7.16 8.44
CA ASP A 87 6.16 -7.45 8.04
C ASP A 87 6.39 -8.96 8.07
N PRO A 88 6.52 -9.65 6.93
CA PRO A 88 6.71 -11.10 6.90
C PRO A 88 8.06 -11.55 7.46
N THR A 89 8.99 -10.60 7.68
CA THR A 89 10.32 -10.87 8.24
C THR A 89 10.39 -10.68 9.76
N ALA A 90 9.31 -10.18 10.36
CA ALA A 90 9.22 -10.00 11.80
C ALA A 90 9.08 -11.36 12.54
N PRO A 91 9.34 -11.41 13.86
CA PRO A 91 9.27 -12.67 14.61
C PRO A 91 7.91 -13.37 14.51
N VAL A 92 7.93 -14.71 14.39
CA VAL A 92 6.72 -15.56 14.26
C VAL A 92 5.67 -15.25 15.32
N SER A 93 6.07 -15.16 16.59
CA SER A 93 5.15 -14.87 17.70
C SER A 93 4.49 -13.49 17.60
N ARG A 94 5.20 -12.50 17.04
CA ARG A 94 4.69 -11.15 16.81
C ARG A 94 3.60 -11.17 15.74
N ASN A 95 3.87 -11.81 14.61
CA ASN A 95 2.93 -11.84 13.50
C ASN A 95 1.70 -12.72 13.80
N ALA A 96 1.89 -13.86 14.46
CA ALA A 96 0.79 -14.67 15.00
C ALA A 96 -0.12 -13.83 15.91
N TYR A 97 0.47 -13.04 16.83
CA TYR A 97 -0.30 -12.13 17.68
C TYR A 97 -1.10 -11.11 16.87
N ILE A 98 -0.49 -10.48 15.85
CA ILE A 98 -1.17 -9.51 14.98
C ILE A 98 -2.36 -10.13 14.24
N LEU A 99 -2.14 -11.28 13.59
CA LEU A 99 -3.18 -12.01 12.86
C LEU A 99 -4.38 -12.32 13.75
N ASN A 100 -4.12 -12.81 14.95
CA ASN A 100 -5.15 -13.17 15.93
C ASN A 100 -5.84 -11.93 16.52
N ASN A 101 -5.07 -10.93 16.94
CA ASN A 101 -5.61 -9.73 17.59
C ASN A 101 -6.46 -8.89 16.63
N CYS A 102 -6.10 -8.87 15.35
CA CYS A 102 -6.95 -8.28 14.31
C CYS A 102 -8.07 -9.21 13.84
N SER A 103 -8.09 -10.49 14.24
CA SER A 103 -8.95 -11.54 13.69
C SER A 103 -9.01 -11.45 12.16
N VAL A 104 -7.83 -11.53 11.54
CA VAL A 104 -7.67 -11.44 10.09
C VAL A 104 -8.53 -12.52 9.42
N ARG A 105 -9.35 -12.10 8.45
CA ARG A 105 -10.29 -12.98 7.74
C ARG A 105 -9.63 -13.66 6.54
N VAL A 106 -8.92 -12.86 5.76
CA VAL A 106 -8.15 -13.27 4.58
C VAL A 106 -6.73 -12.72 4.70
N ALA A 107 -5.73 -13.49 4.33
CA ALA A 107 -4.37 -12.99 4.12
C ALA A 107 -4.00 -13.11 2.64
N ILE A 108 -3.51 -12.00 2.06
CA ILE A 108 -2.91 -11.97 0.73
C ILE A 108 -1.40 -12.13 0.91
N ILE A 109 -0.85 -13.22 0.40
CA ILE A 109 0.49 -13.67 0.74
C ILE A 109 1.31 -13.98 -0.51
N GLU A 110 2.57 -13.57 -0.49
CA GLU A 110 3.57 -13.98 -1.47
C GLU A 110 4.13 -15.37 -1.11
N ARG A 111 4.24 -16.27 -2.10
CA ARG A 111 4.65 -17.67 -1.95
C ARG A 111 5.89 -17.86 -1.09
N ARG A 112 6.88 -16.99 -1.25
CA ARG A 112 8.14 -17.04 -0.49
C ARG A 112 7.96 -16.92 1.03
N PHE A 113 6.84 -16.37 1.50
CA PHE A 113 6.51 -16.22 2.92
C PHE A 113 5.57 -17.32 3.45
N GLU A 114 5.13 -18.26 2.60
CA GLU A 114 4.15 -19.30 3.00
C GLU A 114 4.63 -20.14 4.19
N ALA A 115 5.92 -20.50 4.23
CA ALA A 115 6.48 -21.28 5.33
C ALA A 115 6.49 -20.52 6.67
N ALA A 116 6.88 -19.24 6.65
CA ALA A 116 6.86 -18.38 7.84
C ALA A 116 5.41 -18.19 8.33
N PHE A 117 4.49 -17.93 7.40
CA PHE A 117 3.08 -17.77 7.70
C PHE A 117 2.46 -19.03 8.33
N ARG A 118 2.79 -20.22 7.82
CA ARG A 118 2.34 -21.49 8.42
C ARG A 118 2.78 -21.61 9.88
N ALA A 119 4.05 -21.32 10.17
CA ALA A 119 4.58 -21.34 11.54
C ALA A 119 3.86 -20.33 12.45
N GLU A 120 3.45 -19.17 11.94
CA GLU A 120 2.67 -18.17 12.68
C GLU A 120 1.28 -18.70 13.03
N THR A 121 0.61 -19.30 12.05
CA THR A 121 -0.77 -19.77 12.21
C THR A 121 -0.89 -21.09 12.97
N ASP A 122 0.13 -21.93 12.97
CA ASP A 122 0.19 -23.14 13.80
C ASP A 122 0.09 -22.80 15.30
N LEU A 123 0.59 -21.62 15.70
CA LEU A 123 0.43 -21.10 17.06
C LEU A 123 -1.01 -20.68 17.39
N LEU A 124 -1.85 -20.44 16.38
CA LEU A 124 -3.20 -19.90 16.54
C LEU A 124 -4.29 -20.97 16.52
N GLY A 125 -4.03 -22.12 15.91
CA GLY A 125 -5.02 -23.19 15.74
C GLY A 125 -6.16 -22.88 14.77
N ALA A 126 -6.16 -21.70 14.14
CA ALA A 126 -7.10 -21.29 13.11
C ALA A 126 -6.39 -20.47 12.02
N MET A 127 -6.67 -20.80 10.75
CA MET A 127 -6.08 -20.16 9.58
C MET A 127 -7.05 -19.11 9.01
N PRO A 128 -6.61 -17.88 8.70
CA PRO A 128 -7.34 -17.06 7.74
C PRO A 128 -7.36 -17.74 6.37
N ALA A 129 -8.37 -17.43 5.55
CA ALA A 129 -8.35 -17.88 4.16
C ALA A 129 -7.19 -17.21 3.40
N LEU A 130 -6.60 -17.91 2.43
CA LEU A 130 -5.39 -17.45 1.75
C LEU A 130 -5.66 -17.10 0.29
N LEU A 131 -5.17 -15.92 -0.10
CA LEU A 131 -4.94 -15.57 -1.50
C LEU A 131 -3.44 -15.57 -1.74
N LEU A 132 -2.96 -16.60 -2.43
CA LEU A 132 -1.54 -16.86 -2.64
C LEU A 132 -1.09 -16.34 -4.00
N LEU A 133 -0.03 -15.53 -3.99
CA LEU A 133 0.63 -15.02 -5.19
C LEU A 133 1.98 -15.72 -5.34
N GLU A 134 2.31 -16.22 -6.54
CA GLU A 134 3.61 -16.88 -6.77
C GLU A 134 4.82 -15.96 -6.59
N GLY A 135 4.61 -14.65 -6.71
CA GLY A 135 5.62 -13.62 -6.50
C GLY A 135 4.96 -12.25 -6.44
N THR A 136 5.75 -11.19 -6.51
CA THR A 136 5.27 -9.80 -6.57
C THR A 136 6.05 -8.99 -7.59
N GLY A 137 5.38 -8.03 -8.23
CA GLY A 137 5.94 -7.11 -9.20
C GLY A 137 5.01 -6.87 -10.38
N SER A 138 4.99 -5.65 -10.93
CA SER A 138 4.23 -5.28 -12.15
C SER A 138 2.69 -5.42 -12.09
N GLY A 139 2.12 -6.01 -11.04
CA GLY A 139 0.69 -6.31 -10.93
C GLY A 139 0.26 -7.63 -11.60
N LEU A 140 1.15 -8.25 -12.39
CA LEU A 140 0.87 -9.51 -13.08
C LEU A 140 0.68 -10.71 -12.12
N PRO A 141 1.47 -10.89 -11.05
CA PRO A 141 1.24 -11.97 -10.09
C PRO A 141 -0.14 -11.93 -9.43
N LEU A 142 -0.59 -10.75 -9.00
CA LEU A 142 -1.95 -10.58 -8.49
C LEU A 142 -2.97 -10.87 -9.59
N GLN A 143 -2.78 -10.32 -10.80
CA GLN A 143 -3.67 -10.56 -11.92
C GLN A 143 -3.85 -12.06 -12.23
N ALA A 144 -2.77 -12.85 -12.13
CA ALA A 144 -2.78 -14.29 -12.35
C ALA A 144 -3.47 -15.07 -11.21
N ALA A 145 -3.34 -14.61 -9.96
CA ALA A 145 -4.02 -15.20 -8.81
C ALA A 145 -5.55 -14.97 -8.85
N LEU A 146 -5.98 -13.88 -9.50
CA LEU A 146 -7.38 -13.57 -9.77
C LEU A 146 -7.83 -14.33 -11.03
N ARG A 147 -8.32 -15.57 -10.89
CA ARG A 147 -8.69 -16.42 -12.02
C ARG A 147 -9.84 -15.79 -12.85
N PRO A 148 -9.73 -15.70 -14.19
CA PRO A 148 -10.85 -15.32 -15.03
C PRO A 148 -11.98 -16.36 -14.93
N GLY A 149 -13.20 -15.92 -14.63
CA GLY A 149 -14.42 -16.75 -14.74
C GLY A 149 -15.14 -17.15 -13.44
N GLU A 150 -14.54 -16.95 -12.26
CA GLU A 150 -15.28 -17.09 -10.98
C GLU A 150 -16.12 -15.84 -10.64
N GLU A 151 -15.86 -14.73 -11.33
CA GLU A 151 -16.41 -13.39 -11.07
C GLU A 151 -17.69 -13.06 -11.90
N SER A 152 -18.18 -14.01 -12.72
CA SER A 152 -19.28 -13.80 -13.69
C SER A 152 -20.67 -14.20 -13.18
N ARG A 153 -20.88 -14.28 -11.86
CA ARG A 153 -22.23 -14.51 -11.31
C ARG A 153 -22.63 -13.33 -10.47
N ASP A 154 -23.54 -12.52 -11.01
CA ASP A 154 -24.34 -11.49 -10.35
C ASP A 154 -23.89 -11.24 -8.91
N ILE A 155 -22.79 -10.48 -8.75
CA ILE A 155 -22.56 -9.84 -7.47
C ILE A 155 -23.78 -8.92 -7.31
N PRO A 156 -24.69 -9.16 -6.34
CA PRO A 156 -25.93 -8.40 -6.26
C PRO A 156 -25.56 -6.94 -6.25
N GLY A 157 -25.95 -6.21 -7.30
CA GLY A 157 -25.33 -4.96 -7.74
C GLY A 157 -24.56 -4.30 -6.61
N THR A 158 -23.26 -4.59 -6.52
CA THR A 158 -22.38 -3.96 -5.53
C THR A 158 -22.17 -2.52 -6.00
N GLU A 159 -23.24 -1.72 -5.91
CA GLU A 159 -23.08 -0.41 -5.34
C GLU A 159 -22.27 -0.66 -4.07
N THR A 160 -20.97 -0.41 -4.18
CA THR A 160 -20.07 -0.38 -3.05
C THR A 160 -20.73 0.62 -2.13
N LYS A 161 -21.47 0.14 -1.11
CA LYS A 161 -22.16 1.04 -0.19
C LYS A 161 -21.07 1.97 0.27
N VAL A 162 -21.21 3.25 -0.07
CA VAL A 162 -20.22 4.25 0.29
C VAL A 162 -20.10 4.13 1.81
N GLY A 163 -18.96 3.62 2.26
CA GLY A 163 -18.73 3.30 3.67
C GLY A 163 -18.95 4.52 4.55
N SER A 164 -19.18 4.28 5.83
CA SER A 164 -19.17 5.36 6.81
C SER A 164 -17.77 5.96 6.91
N LEU A 165 -17.69 7.26 7.21
CA LEU A 165 -16.42 7.90 7.57
C LEU A 165 -15.78 7.26 8.81
N ASP A 166 -16.57 6.62 9.67
CA ASP A 166 -16.10 5.94 10.87
C ASP A 166 -15.69 4.48 10.62
N ASP A 167 -15.84 3.97 9.39
CA ASP A 167 -15.35 2.64 9.03
C ASP A 167 -13.82 2.59 9.10
N LEU A 168 -13.28 1.43 9.48
CA LEU A 168 -11.83 1.22 9.53
C LEU A 168 -11.23 1.25 8.13
N ALA A 169 -10.10 1.97 7.98
CA ALA A 169 -9.31 1.99 6.77
C ALA A 169 -8.12 1.04 6.88
N TYR A 170 -7.37 1.13 7.97
CA TYR A 170 -6.19 0.31 8.20
C TYR A 170 -5.82 0.19 9.68
N ILE A 171 -5.02 -0.81 9.99
CA ILE A 171 -4.45 -1.03 11.33
C ILE A 171 -2.94 -1.13 11.21
N LEU A 172 -2.21 -0.20 11.81
CA LEU A 172 -0.74 -0.20 11.84
C LEU A 172 -0.26 -0.60 13.23
N TYR A 173 0.64 -1.59 13.30
CA TYR A 173 1.19 -2.05 14.57
C TYR A 173 2.47 -1.35 14.94
N THR A 174 2.53 -0.82 16.15
CA THR A 174 3.72 -0.20 16.73
C THR A 174 4.33 -1.08 17.82
N SER A 175 5.60 -0.82 18.16
CA SER A 175 6.24 -1.43 19.33
C SER A 175 5.53 -0.94 20.60
N GLY A 176 4.95 -1.87 21.36
CA GLY A 176 4.36 -1.53 22.65
C GLY A 176 5.44 -1.44 23.72
N SER A 177 5.36 -0.42 24.58
CA SER A 177 6.21 -0.27 25.77
C SER A 177 6.11 -1.46 26.74
N THR A 178 5.02 -2.24 26.67
CA THR A 178 4.77 -3.44 27.47
C THR A 178 5.30 -4.73 26.82
N GLY A 179 6.04 -4.63 25.72
CA GLY A 179 6.55 -5.77 24.94
C GLY A 179 5.54 -6.40 23.98
N LYS A 180 4.24 -6.14 24.14
CA LYS A 180 3.20 -6.57 23.19
C LYS A 180 2.92 -5.48 22.15
N PRO A 181 2.95 -5.78 20.84
CA PRO A 181 2.58 -4.83 19.79
C PRO A 181 1.19 -4.24 20.01
N LYS A 182 0.98 -2.97 19.64
CA LYS A 182 -0.34 -2.31 19.71
C LYS A 182 -0.84 -1.96 18.32
N GLY A 183 -2.03 -2.43 17.96
CA GLY A 183 -2.68 -2.09 16.69
C GLY A 183 -3.34 -0.71 16.78
N VAL A 184 -2.82 0.27 16.06
CA VAL A 184 -3.43 1.59 15.93
C VAL A 184 -4.49 1.51 14.84
N MET A 185 -5.76 1.62 15.22
CA MET A 185 -6.92 1.51 14.33
C MET A 185 -7.27 2.89 13.77
N LEU A 186 -7.16 3.07 12.45
CA LEU A 186 -7.44 4.34 11.79
C LEU A 186 -8.67 4.20 10.91
N THR A 187 -9.60 5.15 11.03
CA THR A 187 -10.81 5.19 10.22
C THR A 187 -10.58 5.90 8.89
N GLN A 188 -11.55 5.77 7.96
CA GLN A 188 -11.59 6.57 6.74
C GLN A 188 -11.48 8.07 7.07
N LYS A 189 -12.20 8.56 8.09
CA LYS A 189 -12.14 9.95 8.55
C LYS A 189 -10.73 10.39 8.95
N ASN A 190 -10.01 9.56 9.72
CA ASN A 190 -8.66 9.91 10.15
C ASN A 190 -7.72 10.07 8.94
N ALA A 191 -7.74 9.10 8.03
CA ALA A 191 -6.87 9.09 6.87
C ALA A 191 -7.22 10.20 5.87
N LEU A 192 -8.51 10.41 5.59
CA LEU A 192 -8.98 11.48 4.71
C LEU A 192 -8.58 12.86 5.26
N SER A 193 -8.78 13.10 6.56
CA SER A 193 -8.39 14.38 7.19
C SER A 193 -6.90 14.66 7.02
N PHE A 194 -6.05 13.64 7.20
CA PHE A 194 -4.61 13.77 7.01
C PHE A 194 -4.24 14.05 5.55
N VAL A 195 -4.81 13.30 4.60
CA VAL A 195 -4.51 13.47 3.16
C VAL A 195 -5.05 14.81 2.64
N ASP A 196 -6.20 15.27 3.13
CA ASP A 196 -6.76 16.58 2.78
C ASP A 196 -5.87 17.72 3.30
N TRP A 197 -5.47 17.67 4.57
CA TRP A 197 -4.50 18.63 5.12
C TRP A 197 -3.18 18.64 4.32
N CYS A 198 -2.62 17.47 4.02
CA CYS A 198 -1.42 17.36 3.19
C CYS A 198 -1.61 17.97 1.79
N SER A 199 -2.81 17.85 1.22
CA SER A 199 -3.12 18.42 -0.10
C SER A 199 -3.10 19.94 -0.07
N GLU A 200 -3.65 20.54 0.99
CA GLU A 200 -3.67 21.99 1.21
C GLU A 200 -2.27 22.55 1.49
N VAL A 201 -1.46 21.83 2.27
CA VAL A 201 -0.14 22.31 2.70
C VAL A 201 0.93 22.13 1.62
N PHE A 202 0.93 21.01 0.92
CA PHE A 202 2.01 20.64 0.01
C PHE A 202 1.70 20.91 -1.48
N GLU A 203 0.42 21.18 -1.78
CA GLU A 203 -0.09 21.47 -3.13
C GLU A 203 0.50 20.56 -4.21
N PRO A 204 0.40 19.22 -4.06
CA PRO A 204 0.88 18.29 -5.07
C PRO A 204 0.06 18.36 -6.37
N HIS A 205 0.69 17.96 -7.47
CA HIS A 205 0.06 17.97 -8.79
C HIS A 205 0.34 16.68 -9.57
N ASP A 206 -0.38 16.50 -10.68
CA ASP A 206 -0.33 15.30 -11.53
C ASP A 206 1.04 14.99 -12.17
N ARG A 207 1.94 15.97 -12.23
CA ARG A 207 3.34 15.77 -12.68
C ARG A 207 4.31 15.36 -11.56
N ASP A 208 3.86 15.30 -10.31
CA ASP A 208 4.74 14.95 -9.20
C ASP A 208 5.10 13.46 -9.24
N ARG A 209 6.26 13.13 -8.68
CA ARG A 209 6.79 11.78 -8.56
C ARG A 209 7.22 11.56 -7.12
N PHE A 210 6.39 10.82 -6.39
CA PHE A 210 6.55 10.57 -4.96
C PHE A 210 7.44 9.36 -4.74
N SER A 211 8.45 9.49 -3.88
CA SER A 211 9.17 8.31 -3.39
C SER A 211 8.28 7.55 -2.41
N SER A 212 8.14 6.24 -2.57
CA SER A 212 7.65 5.37 -1.50
C SER A 212 8.83 4.68 -0.83
N HIS A 213 9.46 5.36 0.14
CA HIS A 213 10.62 4.84 0.86
C HIS A 213 10.20 3.92 2.02
N ALA A 214 9.28 4.40 2.86
CA ALA A 214 8.87 3.66 4.04
C ALA A 214 8.20 2.31 3.70
N PRO A 215 8.40 1.26 4.52
CA PRO A 215 7.60 0.05 4.40
C PRO A 215 6.10 0.35 4.62
N PHE A 216 5.21 -0.42 3.99
CA PHE A 216 3.76 -0.20 4.08
C PHE A 216 3.15 -0.45 5.47
N HIS A 217 3.91 -1.04 6.39
CA HIS A 217 3.52 -1.17 7.80
C HIS A 217 3.91 0.03 8.67
N PHE A 218 4.47 1.09 8.07
CA PHE A 218 4.69 2.40 8.70
C PHE A 218 3.74 3.44 8.13
N ASP A 219 3.36 4.40 8.97
CA ASP A 219 2.42 5.48 8.65
C ASP A 219 2.95 6.49 7.64
N LEU A 220 4.27 6.65 7.51
CA LEU A 220 4.89 7.46 6.45
C LEU A 220 4.36 7.09 5.05
N SER A 221 4.11 5.80 4.82
CA SER A 221 3.60 5.28 3.55
C SER A 221 2.19 5.77 3.19
N ILE A 222 1.41 6.24 4.17
CA ILE A 222 0.06 6.76 3.96
C ILE A 222 0.12 8.04 3.13
N LEU A 223 1.07 8.93 3.42
CA LEU A 223 1.29 10.14 2.61
C LEU A 223 1.67 9.72 1.20
N ASP A 224 2.71 8.89 1.05
CA ASP A 224 3.23 8.49 -0.26
C ASP A 224 2.11 7.91 -1.14
N ILE A 225 1.37 6.91 -0.64
CA ILE A 225 0.37 6.18 -1.41
C ILE A 225 -0.86 7.04 -1.71
N PHE A 226 -1.50 7.60 -0.67
CA PHE A 226 -2.82 8.20 -0.87
C PHE A 226 -2.74 9.63 -1.40
N LEU A 227 -1.70 10.40 -1.02
CA LEU A 227 -1.54 11.76 -1.54
C LEU A 227 -1.17 11.73 -3.03
N SER A 228 -0.23 10.87 -3.44
CA SER A 228 0.15 10.77 -4.86
C SER A 228 -1.06 10.36 -5.72
N LEU A 229 -1.79 9.31 -5.32
CA LEU A 229 -2.92 8.79 -6.09
C LEU A 229 -4.12 9.73 -6.11
N LYS A 230 -4.35 10.52 -5.04
CA LYS A 230 -5.38 11.55 -5.01
C LYS A 230 -5.19 12.61 -6.11
N HIS A 231 -3.94 12.92 -6.44
CA HIS A 231 -3.58 14.02 -7.34
C HIS A 231 -3.17 13.57 -8.75
N GLY A 232 -3.35 12.30 -9.10
CA GLY A 232 -2.97 11.79 -10.42
C GLY A 232 -1.46 11.72 -10.67
N ALA A 233 -0.66 11.85 -9.60
CA ALA A 233 0.80 11.82 -9.62
C ALA A 233 1.34 10.39 -9.75
N THR A 234 2.66 10.21 -9.86
CA THR A 234 3.26 8.87 -9.87
C THR A 234 3.84 8.49 -8.51
N LEU A 235 3.47 7.33 -7.98
CA LEU A 235 4.12 6.69 -6.85
C LEU A 235 5.30 5.83 -7.32
N VAL A 236 6.53 6.20 -6.96
CA VAL A 236 7.74 5.45 -7.31
C VAL A 236 8.17 4.59 -6.13
N LEU A 237 8.05 3.27 -6.26
CA LEU A 237 8.36 2.32 -5.20
C LEU A 237 9.88 2.18 -5.02
N ILE A 238 10.36 2.46 -3.81
CA ILE A 238 11.74 2.19 -3.41
C ILE A 238 11.79 0.81 -2.76
N GLY A 239 12.38 -0.15 -3.47
CA GLY A 239 12.58 -1.51 -2.99
C GLY A 239 13.44 -1.55 -1.72
N VAL A 240 13.23 -2.57 -0.88
CA VAL A 240 13.93 -2.70 0.41
C VAL A 240 15.45 -2.75 0.26
N ASP A 241 15.94 -3.41 -0.79
CA ASP A 241 17.37 -3.56 -1.07
C ASP A 241 18.04 -2.23 -1.46
N ILE A 242 17.28 -1.33 -2.08
CA ILE A 242 17.75 0.02 -2.45
C ILE A 242 17.57 0.97 -1.26
N GLY A 243 16.45 0.90 -0.56
CA GLY A 243 16.06 1.84 0.49
C GLY A 243 17.00 1.90 1.69
N LYS A 244 17.87 0.90 1.85
CA LYS A 244 18.89 0.84 2.92
C LYS A 244 20.30 1.20 2.45
N GLU A 245 20.51 1.35 1.14
CA GLU A 245 21.83 1.56 0.53
C GLU A 245 21.91 3.00 -0.03
N PRO A 246 22.53 3.95 0.70
CA PRO A 246 22.51 5.37 0.33
C PRO A 246 23.11 5.65 -1.06
N SER A 247 24.14 4.88 -1.43
CA SER A 247 24.79 4.96 -2.74
C SER A 247 23.88 4.56 -3.90
N LEU A 248 22.83 3.77 -3.64
CA LEU A 248 21.81 3.38 -4.61
C LEU A 248 20.59 4.33 -4.59
N LEU A 249 20.32 4.99 -3.47
CA LEU A 249 19.21 5.94 -3.35
C LEU A 249 19.45 7.22 -4.18
N ALA A 250 20.65 7.78 -4.11
CA ALA A 250 21.04 8.99 -4.83
C ALA A 250 20.76 8.93 -6.36
N PRO A 251 21.21 7.89 -7.10
CA PRO A 251 20.90 7.77 -8.51
C PRO A 251 19.40 7.55 -8.75
N VAL A 252 18.71 6.77 -7.92
CA VAL A 252 17.26 6.55 -8.06
C VAL A 252 16.48 7.85 -7.95
N ILE A 253 16.80 8.72 -6.99
CA ILE A 253 16.14 10.03 -6.84
C ILE A 253 16.30 10.86 -8.12
N SER A 254 17.52 10.93 -8.66
CA SER A 254 17.85 11.71 -9.85
C SER A 254 17.25 11.12 -11.14
N GLU A 255 17.54 9.85 -11.43
CA GLU A 255 17.11 9.15 -12.66
C GLU A 255 15.60 9.03 -12.75
N ARG A 256 14.94 8.77 -11.61
CA ARG A 256 13.48 8.70 -11.54
C ARG A 256 12.83 10.05 -11.35
N ARG A 257 13.61 11.15 -11.35
CA ARG A 257 13.12 12.53 -11.23
C ARG A 257 12.13 12.69 -10.08
N ILE A 258 12.45 12.14 -8.92
CA ILE A 258 11.61 12.26 -7.72
C ILE A 258 11.43 13.74 -7.42
N SER A 259 10.19 14.14 -7.17
CA SER A 259 9.83 15.53 -6.81
C SER A 259 9.36 15.67 -5.37
N VAL A 260 8.81 14.60 -4.80
CA VAL A 260 8.40 14.56 -3.39
C VAL A 260 9.09 13.40 -2.72
N TRP A 261 9.97 13.72 -1.77
CA TRP A 261 10.68 12.74 -0.94
C TRP A 261 10.10 12.75 0.48
N TYR A 262 9.90 11.56 1.06
CA TYR A 262 9.52 11.41 2.47
C TYR A 262 10.20 10.18 3.10
N SER A 263 10.97 10.39 4.17
CA SER A 263 11.66 9.32 4.89
C SER A 263 11.97 9.70 6.34
N ALA A 264 12.50 8.77 7.12
CA ALA A 264 13.10 9.09 8.41
C ALA A 264 14.33 10.03 8.26
N PRO A 265 14.63 10.89 9.24
CA PRO A 265 15.82 11.76 9.22
C PRO A 265 17.13 10.98 9.04
N SER A 266 17.23 9.79 9.64
CA SER A 266 18.42 8.93 9.52
C SER A 266 18.75 8.56 8.07
N ILE A 267 17.73 8.39 7.22
CA ILE A 267 17.92 8.10 5.79
C ILE A 267 18.51 9.30 5.07
N LEU A 268 18.03 10.51 5.38
CA LEU A 268 18.59 11.74 4.81
C LEU A 268 20.04 11.96 5.27
N SER A 269 20.35 11.70 6.55
CA SER A 269 21.73 11.77 7.06
C SER A 269 22.65 10.81 6.33
N LEU A 270 22.24 9.55 6.17
CA LEU A 270 23.02 8.55 5.43
C LEU A 270 23.18 8.93 3.96
N LEU A 271 22.15 9.51 3.34
CA LEU A 271 22.20 9.98 1.96
C LEU A 271 23.16 11.18 1.81
N ALA A 272 23.16 12.11 2.76
CA ALA A 272 24.09 13.24 2.76
C ALA A 272 25.54 12.81 2.93
N GLU A 273 25.79 11.81 3.78
CA GLU A 273 27.15 11.32 4.09
C GLU A 273 27.70 10.36 3.03
N TYR A 274 26.87 9.45 2.51
CA TYR A 274 27.32 8.33 1.67
C TYR A 274 26.69 8.30 0.26
N GLY A 275 25.79 9.23 -0.06
CA GLY A 275 25.05 9.24 -1.32
C GLY A 275 25.83 9.77 -2.53
N ASN A 276 26.99 10.42 -2.33
CA ASN A 276 27.73 11.11 -3.42
C ASN A 276 26.82 12.08 -4.20
N LEU A 277 26.11 12.95 -3.49
CA LEU A 277 25.08 13.84 -4.03
C LEU A 277 25.60 14.82 -5.09
N ASP A 278 26.88 15.14 -5.08
CA ASP A 278 27.53 15.99 -6.08
C ASP A 278 27.53 15.39 -7.51
N ARG A 279 27.26 14.09 -7.65
CA ARG A 279 27.31 13.38 -8.94
C ARG A 279 26.01 13.39 -9.74
N TYR A 280 24.91 13.87 -9.16
CA TYR A 280 23.57 13.69 -9.72
C TYR A 280 22.77 15.00 -9.77
N ASN A 281 21.70 15.00 -10.54
CA ASN A 281 20.85 16.17 -10.71
C ASN A 281 19.55 16.01 -9.91
N TYR A 282 19.38 16.86 -8.89
CA TYR A 282 18.21 16.86 -8.01
C TYR A 282 17.21 17.99 -8.27
N SER A 283 17.30 18.67 -9.42
CA SER A 283 16.41 19.79 -9.78
C SER A 283 14.92 19.43 -9.88
N SER A 284 14.57 18.14 -9.89
CA SER A 284 13.17 17.70 -9.79
C SER A 284 12.61 17.76 -8.38
N LEU A 285 13.46 17.71 -7.34
CA LEU A 285 13.02 17.75 -5.94
C LEU A 285 12.37 19.09 -5.62
N ARG A 286 11.08 19.04 -5.31
CA ARG A 286 10.26 20.19 -4.89
C ARG A 286 10.00 20.15 -3.39
N LEU A 287 9.77 18.96 -2.84
CA LEU A 287 9.45 18.73 -1.43
C LEU A 287 10.34 17.63 -0.87
N VAL A 288 10.98 17.91 0.27
CA VAL A 288 11.75 16.94 1.05
C VAL A 288 11.21 16.96 2.47
N LEU A 289 10.43 15.94 2.80
CA LEU A 289 9.76 15.75 4.07
C LEU A 289 10.53 14.73 4.92
N PHE A 290 10.46 14.86 6.23
CA PHE A 290 11.01 13.88 7.17
C PHE A 290 10.22 13.84 8.48
N ALA A 291 10.17 12.66 9.09
CA ALA A 291 9.54 12.42 10.40
C ALA A 291 10.22 11.28 11.14
#